data_AF-A0A2K0UTD7-F1
#
_entry.id   AF-A0A2K0UTD7-F1
#
_cell.length_a   1.000
_cell.length_b   1.000
_cell.length_c   1.000
_cell.angle_alpha   90.00
_cell.angle_beta   90.00
_cell.angle_gamma   90.00
#
_symmetry.space_group_name_H-M   'P 1'
#
loop_
_entity.id
_entity.type
_entity.pdbx_description
1 polymer ?
#
loop_
_entity_poly.entity_id
_entity_poly.type
_entity_poly.pdbx_seq_one_letter_code
_entity_poly.pdbx_strand_id
1 'polypeptide(L)'
;MQTNQKLCIAIFGPTASGKTKLGVAIAKAFPSEVISVDSLQCYKAGSIITAKPTTQEIADVPHHLIDYLEADEEPDGFVAMATDMMDEITNRGKLPILVGGSTSLALPLLHEALKRQYRFVAATLVPRQSTYWQSIQVRTSEMLERGLLAQLEELRDLQQNLLDDNACFHKGVWKAIGYQEFYAYLEADSSCNARQLSFQKGLALMNANTLQYGFHQLEWIRSVLNPFLHQAGVVCMSLPVTNKASWMSDVEIPAISMLNELCYSLRTIKVSTNGTLNSSSKSRVVGLFGGSSPGNDPGHIDAAKKLAFALHEHNYKLVYGGGTTGIMGAIASTLVQLSGPSAVQGIIPVALAKYEERLTKKRADPSKFGNRTVVKDMHTRKRLMIEAVVGGAPGSGFVALSGGYGTLEELLEITTWYQLGIHRCGICVFDVCGFYKGLMDWVRQAAQAGFVGTEDATILRVATTAEDVIGCLDNDDHRYSRMGELEWD
;
A
#
# COMPACT_ATOMS: atom_id res chain seq x y z
N MET A 1 4.04 -24.30 -22.10
CA MET A 1 2.64 -24.12 -21.68
C MET A 1 2.61 -22.96 -20.70
N GLN A 2 2.00 -21.82 -21.07
CA GLN A 2 1.88 -20.62 -20.23
C GLN A 2 0.84 -20.88 -19.15
N THR A 3 1.24 -20.98 -17.89
CA THR A 3 0.31 -20.86 -16.75
C THR A 3 0.01 -19.37 -16.56
N ASN A 4 -1.00 -18.85 -17.25
CA ASN A 4 -1.50 -17.49 -17.04
C ASN A 4 -2.25 -17.48 -15.70
N GLN A 5 -1.57 -17.13 -14.61
CA GLN A 5 -2.20 -17.12 -13.29
C GLN A 5 -3.25 -16.00 -13.24
N LYS A 6 -4.52 -16.36 -13.05
CA LYS A 6 -5.62 -15.40 -12.92
C LYS A 6 -5.52 -14.71 -11.56
N LEU A 7 -5.10 -13.45 -11.52
CA LEU A 7 -4.98 -12.64 -10.29
C LEU A 7 -6.03 -11.52 -10.33
N CYS A 8 -6.67 -11.26 -9.19
CA CYS A 8 -7.65 -10.20 -9.00
C CYS A 8 -7.38 -9.43 -7.72
N ILE A 9 -7.61 -8.12 -7.75
CA ILE A 9 -7.59 -7.27 -6.55
C ILE A 9 -9.03 -6.99 -6.16
N ALA A 10 -9.36 -7.09 -4.87
CA ALA A 10 -10.70 -6.79 -4.38
C ALA A 10 -10.65 -5.73 -3.28
N ILE A 11 -11.41 -4.65 -3.43
CA ILE A 11 -11.44 -3.51 -2.51
C ILE A 11 -12.82 -3.40 -1.89
N PHE A 12 -12.88 -3.70 -0.61
CA PHE A 12 -14.10 -3.68 0.19
C PHE A 12 -14.03 -2.60 1.27
N GLY A 13 -15.19 -2.23 1.80
CA GLY A 13 -15.31 -1.22 2.85
C GLY A 13 -16.67 -0.54 2.81
N PRO A 14 -17.05 0.17 3.88
CA PRO A 14 -18.36 0.77 3.95
C PRO A 14 -18.48 1.98 3.01
N THR A 15 -19.70 2.46 2.78
CA THR A 15 -19.92 3.70 2.02
C THR A 15 -19.12 4.88 2.62
N ALA A 16 -18.73 5.84 1.78
CA ALA A 16 -17.88 6.98 2.16
C ALA A 16 -16.46 6.64 2.69
N SER A 17 -15.96 5.41 2.50
CA SER A 17 -14.59 5.03 2.92
C SER A 17 -13.49 5.34 1.91
N GLY A 18 -13.83 5.74 0.68
CA GLY A 18 -12.85 6.04 -0.38
C GLY A 18 -12.48 4.87 -1.29
N LYS A 19 -13.29 3.79 -1.35
CA LYS A 19 -13.06 2.61 -2.22
C LYS A 19 -12.68 2.97 -3.66
N THR A 20 -13.48 3.80 -4.33
CA THR A 20 -13.23 4.25 -5.70
C THR A 20 -11.88 4.93 -5.84
N LYS A 21 -11.57 5.85 -4.92
CA LYS A 21 -10.29 6.57 -4.90
C LYS A 21 -9.10 5.60 -4.84
N LEU A 22 -9.19 4.57 -4.00
CA LEU A 22 -8.15 3.54 -3.92
C LEU A 22 -8.10 2.68 -5.19
N GLY A 23 -9.24 2.28 -5.73
CA GLY A 23 -9.33 1.52 -6.99
C GLY A 23 -8.63 2.24 -8.15
N VAL A 24 -8.86 3.55 -8.30
CA VAL A 24 -8.20 4.38 -9.30
C VAL A 24 -6.71 4.54 -9.02
N ALA A 25 -6.31 4.73 -7.75
CA ALA A 25 -4.89 4.82 -7.39
C ALA A 25 -4.13 3.54 -7.75
N ILE A 26 -4.70 2.37 -7.45
CA ILE A 26 -4.15 1.08 -7.85
C ILE A 26 -4.17 0.95 -9.37
N ALA A 27 -5.23 1.39 -10.05
CA ALA A 27 -5.33 1.30 -11.50
C ALA A 27 -4.33 2.17 -12.27
N LYS A 28 -3.84 3.24 -11.64
CA LYS A 28 -2.74 4.04 -12.16
C LYS A 28 -1.37 3.41 -11.88
N ALA A 29 -1.25 2.63 -10.82
CA ALA A 29 0.00 1.95 -10.45
C ALA A 29 0.20 0.62 -11.20
N PHE A 30 -0.87 -0.07 -11.58
CA PHE A 30 -0.84 -1.37 -12.25
C PHE A 30 -1.70 -1.35 -13.53
N PRO A 31 -1.30 -2.02 -14.62
CA PRO A 31 -2.11 -2.09 -15.83
C PRO A 31 -3.37 -2.92 -15.54
N SER A 32 -4.45 -2.22 -15.25
CA SER A 32 -5.63 -2.80 -14.63
C SER A 32 -6.88 -1.99 -14.93
N GLU A 33 -8.03 -2.60 -14.72
CA GLU A 33 -9.34 -2.02 -15.01
C GLU A 33 -10.27 -2.30 -13.84
N VAL A 34 -11.16 -1.34 -13.54
CA VAL A 34 -12.06 -1.42 -12.38
C VAL A 34 -13.38 -2.05 -12.80
N ILE A 35 -13.88 -2.99 -12.00
CA ILE A 35 -15.24 -3.52 -12.09
C ILE A 35 -15.99 -3.03 -10.85
N SER A 36 -17.08 -2.29 -11.05
CA SER A 36 -17.93 -1.87 -9.93
C SER A 36 -18.69 -3.06 -9.35
N VAL A 37 -18.66 -3.20 -8.02
CA VAL A 37 -19.41 -4.19 -7.24
C VAL A 37 -20.38 -3.45 -6.30
N ASP A 38 -21.17 -2.56 -6.89
CA ASP A 38 -22.23 -1.80 -6.23
C ASP A 38 -23.56 -2.01 -6.97
N SER A 39 -24.60 -2.41 -6.24
CA SER A 39 -25.91 -2.73 -6.79
C SER A 39 -26.72 -1.51 -7.23
N LEU A 40 -26.24 -0.29 -6.98
CA LEU A 40 -26.89 0.95 -7.38
C LEU A 40 -26.15 1.68 -8.51
N GLN A 41 -24.85 1.41 -8.72
CA GLN A 41 -24.08 2.08 -9.78
C GLN A 41 -24.38 1.54 -11.19
N CYS A 42 -25.09 0.41 -11.29
CA CYS A 42 -25.46 -0.21 -12.56
C CYS A 42 -26.52 0.56 -13.36
N TYR A 43 -27.38 1.36 -12.71
CA TYR A 43 -28.45 2.10 -13.37
C TYR A 43 -27.92 3.29 -14.15
N LYS A 44 -28.46 3.62 -15.32
CA LYS A 44 -28.09 4.85 -16.07
C LYS A 44 -28.53 6.12 -15.35
N ALA A 45 -29.73 6.12 -14.78
CA ALA A 45 -30.27 7.24 -14.01
C ALA A 45 -29.57 7.41 -12.66
N GLY A 46 -29.75 8.57 -12.02
CA GLY A 46 -29.36 8.75 -10.61
C GLY A 46 -27.85 8.77 -10.33
N SER A 47 -27.03 9.34 -11.21
CA SER A 47 -25.56 9.32 -11.07
C SER A 47 -25.00 9.88 -9.76
N ILE A 48 -25.65 10.89 -9.16
CA ILE A 48 -25.20 11.52 -7.92
C ILE A 48 -25.68 10.69 -6.73
N ILE A 49 -26.97 10.35 -6.67
CA ILE A 49 -27.58 9.62 -5.55
C ILE A 49 -26.97 8.23 -5.37
N THR A 50 -26.65 7.55 -6.47
CA THR A 50 -25.98 6.24 -6.48
C THR A 50 -24.47 6.33 -6.29
N ALA A 51 -23.94 7.53 -6.08
CA ALA A 51 -22.53 7.82 -5.86
C ALA A 51 -21.61 7.25 -6.95
N LYS A 52 -22.01 7.37 -8.23
CA LYS A 52 -21.16 6.99 -9.35
C LYS A 52 -19.90 7.88 -9.37
N PRO A 53 -18.75 7.30 -9.68
CA PRO A 53 -17.53 8.06 -9.80
C PRO A 53 -17.64 9.04 -10.97
N THR A 54 -17.23 10.28 -10.73
CA THR A 54 -17.17 11.32 -11.76
C THR A 54 -16.05 11.05 -12.75
N THR A 55 -16.09 11.65 -13.93
CA THR A 55 -15.00 11.59 -14.91
C THR A 55 -13.66 12.04 -14.32
N GLN A 56 -13.68 13.04 -13.42
CA GLN A 56 -12.49 13.51 -12.71
C GLN A 56 -11.94 12.46 -11.72
N GLU A 57 -12.81 11.77 -11.00
CA GLU A 57 -12.41 10.70 -10.09
C GLU A 57 -11.89 9.47 -10.84
N ILE A 58 -12.54 9.11 -11.95
CA ILE A 58 -12.15 7.99 -12.81
C ILE A 58 -10.75 8.22 -13.41
N ALA A 59 -10.44 9.46 -13.81
CA ALA A 59 -9.12 9.87 -14.32
C ALA A 59 -8.55 8.91 -15.39
N ASP A 60 -9.35 8.67 -16.43
CA ASP A 60 -9.06 7.81 -17.60
C ASP A 60 -8.90 6.31 -17.32
N VAL A 61 -9.19 5.85 -16.10
CA VAL A 61 -9.21 4.41 -15.78
C VAL A 61 -10.49 3.76 -16.30
N PRO A 62 -10.43 2.68 -17.10
CA PRO A 62 -11.63 1.97 -17.51
C PRO A 62 -12.42 1.44 -16.31
N HIS A 63 -13.70 1.82 -16.22
CA HIS A 63 -14.65 1.30 -15.24
C HIS A 63 -15.75 0.53 -15.96
N HIS A 64 -16.03 -0.68 -15.47
CA HIS A 64 -17.00 -1.61 -16.05
C HIS A 64 -18.16 -1.84 -15.10
N LEU A 65 -19.29 -2.29 -15.68
CA LEU A 65 -20.54 -2.57 -14.98
C LEU A 65 -21.14 -1.36 -14.25
N ILE A 66 -20.97 -0.19 -14.86
CA ILE A 66 -21.65 1.06 -14.52
C ILE A 66 -22.55 1.42 -15.71
N ASP A 67 -23.73 1.99 -15.46
CA ASP A 67 -24.64 2.53 -16.49
C ASP A 67 -25.14 1.51 -17.54
N TYR A 68 -25.34 0.24 -17.17
CA TYR A 68 -25.83 -0.80 -18.08
C TYR A 68 -27.32 -1.17 -17.90
N LEU A 69 -27.95 -0.77 -16.79
CA LEU A 69 -29.38 -1.02 -16.53
C LEU A 69 -30.22 0.26 -16.67
N GLU A 70 -31.47 0.09 -17.11
CA GLU A 70 -32.52 1.09 -17.02
C GLU A 70 -33.06 1.20 -15.58
N ALA A 71 -33.72 2.31 -15.27
CA ALA A 71 -34.03 2.70 -13.89
C ALA A 71 -34.92 1.73 -13.10
N ASP A 72 -35.71 0.90 -13.76
CA ASP A 72 -36.61 -0.08 -13.15
C ASP A 72 -36.20 -1.55 -13.36
N GLU A 73 -35.03 -1.79 -13.95
CA GLU A 73 -34.47 -3.14 -14.12
C GLU A 73 -33.82 -3.66 -12.82
N GLU A 74 -33.45 -4.94 -12.81
CA GLU A 74 -32.78 -5.59 -11.67
C GLU A 74 -31.50 -6.30 -12.12
N PRO A 75 -30.43 -6.31 -11.30
CA PRO A 75 -29.12 -6.84 -11.67
C PRO A 75 -29.01 -8.37 -11.56
N ASP A 76 -30.00 -9.12 -12.08
CA ASP A 76 -30.11 -10.58 -11.91
C ASP A 76 -28.95 -11.38 -12.55
N GLY A 77 -28.27 -10.80 -13.54
CA GLY A 77 -27.12 -11.40 -14.24
C GLY A 77 -25.74 -10.95 -13.75
N PHE A 78 -25.66 -10.15 -12.68
CA PHE A 78 -24.42 -9.43 -12.32
C PHE A 78 -23.20 -10.33 -12.17
N VAL A 79 -23.33 -11.47 -11.48
CA VAL A 79 -22.21 -12.38 -11.20
C VAL A 79 -21.60 -12.90 -12.51
N ALA A 80 -22.44 -13.36 -13.44
CA ALA A 80 -21.98 -13.86 -14.73
C ALA A 80 -21.23 -12.76 -15.50
N MET A 81 -21.87 -11.59 -15.68
CA MET A 81 -21.29 -10.44 -16.37
C MET A 81 -19.96 -10.00 -15.74
N ALA A 82 -19.88 -9.93 -14.41
CA ALA A 82 -18.66 -9.55 -13.69
C ALA A 82 -17.54 -10.56 -13.90
N THR A 83 -17.82 -11.87 -13.82
CA THR A 83 -16.80 -12.89 -14.05
C THR A 83 -16.35 -12.98 -15.51
N ASP A 84 -17.24 -12.75 -16.47
CA ASP A 84 -16.87 -12.69 -17.89
C ASP A 84 -16.01 -11.45 -18.17
N MET A 85 -16.36 -10.30 -17.58
CA MET A 85 -15.53 -9.10 -17.65
C MET A 85 -14.15 -9.30 -16.99
N MET A 86 -14.07 -10.02 -15.87
CA MET A 86 -12.76 -10.39 -15.29
C MET A 86 -11.91 -11.18 -16.27
N ASP A 87 -12.50 -12.17 -16.95
CA ASP A 87 -11.81 -12.98 -17.96
C ASP A 87 -11.39 -12.13 -19.16
N GLU A 88 -12.24 -11.24 -19.65
CA GLU A 88 -11.90 -10.30 -20.71
C GLU A 88 -10.73 -9.37 -20.35
N ILE A 89 -10.75 -8.76 -19.17
CA ILE A 89 -9.65 -7.90 -18.67
C ILE A 89 -8.36 -8.70 -18.59
N THR A 90 -8.45 -9.93 -18.08
CA THR A 90 -7.30 -10.83 -17.93
C THR A 90 -6.74 -11.26 -19.30
N ASN A 91 -7.62 -11.51 -20.28
CA ASN A 91 -7.24 -11.82 -21.66
C ASN A 91 -6.57 -10.63 -22.37
N ARG A 92 -6.91 -9.40 -21.97
CA ARG A 92 -6.18 -8.18 -22.39
C ARG A 92 -4.83 -8.01 -21.69
N GLY A 93 -4.43 -8.94 -20.81
CA GLY A 93 -3.17 -8.89 -20.05
C GLY A 93 -3.18 -7.89 -18.89
N LYS A 94 -4.36 -7.48 -18.43
CA LYS A 94 -4.55 -6.51 -17.34
C LYS A 94 -5.14 -7.18 -16.09
N LEU A 95 -5.04 -6.52 -14.94
CA LEU A 95 -5.70 -6.99 -13.71
C LEU A 95 -7.14 -6.48 -13.61
N PRO A 96 -8.10 -7.35 -13.27
CA PRO A 96 -9.38 -6.90 -12.75
C PRO A 96 -9.22 -6.39 -11.30
N ILE A 97 -9.81 -5.22 -11.03
CA ILE A 97 -9.96 -4.66 -9.69
C ILE A 97 -11.46 -4.59 -9.36
N LEU A 98 -11.91 -5.43 -8.44
CA LEU A 98 -13.27 -5.37 -7.91
C LEU A 98 -13.36 -4.25 -6.87
N VAL A 99 -14.26 -3.29 -7.07
CA VAL A 99 -14.44 -2.15 -6.15
C VAL A 99 -15.90 -2.06 -5.74
N GLY A 100 -16.20 -2.28 -4.46
CA GLY A 100 -17.59 -2.19 -4.03
C GLY A 100 -17.84 -2.50 -2.57
N GLY A 101 -19.08 -2.25 -2.15
CA GLY A 101 -19.55 -2.52 -0.78
C GLY A 101 -20.86 -3.29 -0.73
N SER A 102 -21.38 -3.75 -1.88
CA SER A 102 -22.64 -4.49 -1.90
C SER A 102 -22.43 -5.89 -1.32
N THR A 103 -23.04 -6.13 -0.16
CA THR A 103 -22.93 -7.40 0.57
C THR A 103 -23.58 -8.54 -0.21
N SER A 104 -24.63 -8.26 -1.00
CA SER A 104 -25.35 -9.24 -1.82
C SER A 104 -24.61 -9.62 -3.10
N LEU A 105 -23.78 -8.74 -3.67
CA LEU A 105 -23.05 -9.01 -4.91
C LEU A 105 -21.64 -9.56 -4.66
N ALA A 106 -20.97 -9.09 -3.61
CA ALA A 106 -19.55 -9.39 -3.38
C ALA A 106 -19.29 -10.88 -3.15
N LEU A 107 -20.03 -11.53 -2.24
CA LEU A 107 -19.75 -12.93 -1.87
C LEU A 107 -20.06 -13.92 -3.01
N PRO A 108 -21.21 -13.83 -3.71
CA PRO A 108 -21.46 -14.68 -4.88
C PRO A 108 -20.42 -14.50 -5.99
N LEU A 109 -19.98 -13.26 -6.26
CA LEU A 109 -18.93 -12.98 -7.23
C LEU A 109 -17.60 -13.62 -6.84
N LEU A 110 -17.18 -13.49 -5.58
CA LEU A 110 -15.94 -14.10 -5.09
C LEU A 110 -15.99 -15.63 -5.20
N HIS A 111 -17.11 -16.26 -4.84
CA HIS A 111 -17.29 -17.70 -5.01
C HIS A 111 -17.10 -18.13 -6.46
N GLU A 112 -17.77 -17.46 -7.40
CA GLU A 112 -17.72 -17.84 -8.81
C GLU A 112 -16.33 -17.59 -9.42
N ALA A 113 -15.69 -16.49 -9.07
CA ALA A 113 -14.34 -16.19 -9.52
C ALA A 113 -13.29 -17.17 -8.95
N LEU A 114 -13.42 -17.62 -7.70
CA LEU A 114 -12.57 -18.71 -7.16
C LEU A 114 -12.73 -20.01 -7.95
N LYS A 115 -13.96 -20.39 -8.36
CA LYS A 115 -14.17 -21.55 -9.24
C LYS A 115 -13.46 -21.39 -10.57
N ARG A 116 -13.46 -20.17 -11.13
CA ARG A 116 -12.71 -19.79 -12.34
C ARG A 116 -11.19 -19.69 -12.12
N GLN A 117 -10.68 -20.15 -10.97
CA GLN A 117 -9.26 -20.19 -10.59
C GLN A 117 -8.61 -18.81 -10.41
N TYR A 118 -9.40 -17.78 -10.10
CA TYR A 118 -8.84 -16.50 -9.67
C TYR A 118 -8.23 -16.61 -8.27
N ARG A 119 -7.03 -16.06 -8.11
CA ARG A 119 -6.42 -15.76 -6.82
C ARG A 119 -6.69 -14.32 -6.47
N PHE A 120 -6.86 -14.04 -5.19
CA PHE A 120 -7.25 -12.72 -4.70
C PHE A 120 -6.18 -12.09 -3.81
N VAL A 121 -6.10 -10.77 -3.91
CA VAL A 121 -5.60 -9.90 -2.83
C VAL A 121 -6.74 -8.97 -2.44
N ALA A 122 -7.17 -9.02 -1.18
CA ALA A 122 -8.28 -8.25 -0.68
C ALA A 122 -7.80 -7.09 0.21
N ALA A 123 -8.28 -5.88 -0.06
CA ALA A 123 -8.08 -4.70 0.76
C ALA A 123 -9.41 -4.24 1.38
N THR A 124 -9.45 -4.17 2.70
CA THR A 124 -10.61 -3.73 3.46
C THR A 124 -10.34 -2.36 4.06
N LEU A 125 -11.13 -1.36 3.65
CA LEU A 125 -11.09 -0.01 4.19
C LEU A 125 -11.93 0.08 5.46
N VAL A 126 -11.28 0.45 6.58
CA VAL A 126 -11.91 0.51 7.90
C VAL A 126 -11.86 1.95 8.42
N PRO A 127 -12.96 2.72 8.32
CA PRO A 127 -12.99 4.09 8.83
C PRO A 127 -12.93 4.13 10.35
N ARG A 128 -12.21 5.11 10.91
CA ARG A 128 -12.25 5.36 12.35
C ARG A 128 -13.62 5.87 12.77
N GLN A 129 -14.20 5.28 13.82
CA GLN A 129 -15.52 5.69 14.34
C GLN A 129 -15.59 7.21 14.61
N SER A 130 -14.51 7.80 15.12
CA SER A 130 -14.45 9.23 15.45
C SER A 130 -14.59 10.17 14.24
N THR A 131 -14.27 9.72 13.03
CA THR A 131 -14.28 10.55 11.81
C THR A 131 -15.25 10.05 10.75
N TYR A 132 -15.87 8.88 10.96
CA TYR A 132 -16.73 8.28 9.96
C TYR A 132 -18.01 9.10 9.71
N TRP A 133 -18.64 9.60 10.79
CA TRP A 133 -19.80 10.49 10.68
C TRP A 133 -19.50 11.76 9.86
N GLN A 134 -18.36 12.39 10.13
CA GLN A 134 -17.93 13.57 9.40
C GLN A 134 -17.71 13.26 7.91
N SER A 135 -17.17 12.07 7.59
CA SER A 135 -16.96 11.66 6.20
C SER A 135 -18.27 11.49 5.44
N ILE A 136 -19.32 10.96 6.08
CA ILE A 136 -20.67 10.87 5.51
C ILE A 136 -21.26 12.25 5.30
N GLN A 137 -21.15 13.15 6.28
CA GLN A 137 -21.66 14.52 6.16
C GLN A 137 -20.99 15.28 5.02
N VAL A 138 -19.67 15.21 4.91
CA VAL A 138 -18.90 15.82 3.81
C VAL A 138 -19.36 15.27 2.46
N ARG A 139 -19.53 13.95 2.33
CA ARG A 139 -20.05 13.33 1.11
C ARG A 139 -21.43 13.87 0.74
N THR A 140 -22.33 13.96 1.69
CA THR A 140 -23.69 14.44 1.44
C THR A 140 -23.71 15.92 1.03
N SER A 141 -22.86 16.75 1.64
CA SER A 141 -22.68 18.15 1.21
C SER A 141 -22.16 18.23 -0.24
N GLU A 142 -21.14 17.43 -0.59
CA GLU A 142 -20.61 17.36 -1.96
C GLU A 142 -21.68 16.88 -2.97
N MET A 143 -22.57 15.96 -2.58
CA MET A 143 -23.70 15.54 -3.42
C MET A 143 -24.71 16.69 -3.65
N LEU A 144 -25.04 17.46 -2.61
CA LEU A 144 -25.92 18.62 -2.74
C LEU A 144 -25.34 19.69 -3.66
N GLU A 145 -24.05 20.01 -3.50
CA GLU A 145 -23.34 20.98 -4.36
C GLU A 145 -23.31 20.54 -5.83
N ARG A 146 -23.31 19.23 -6.08
CA ARG A 146 -23.39 18.65 -7.44
C ARG A 146 -24.81 18.63 -8.03
N GLY A 147 -25.83 19.08 -7.30
CA GLY A 147 -27.20 19.14 -7.79
C GLY A 147 -28.04 17.90 -7.47
N LEU A 148 -27.80 17.22 -6.34
CA LEU A 148 -28.60 16.07 -5.90
C LEU A 148 -30.12 16.35 -5.93
N LEU A 149 -30.56 17.55 -5.53
CA LEU A 149 -32.00 17.87 -5.48
C LEU A 149 -32.65 17.86 -6.87
N ALA A 150 -32.01 18.44 -7.87
CA ALA A 150 -32.50 18.41 -9.26
C ALA A 150 -32.58 16.97 -9.78
N GLN A 151 -31.57 16.14 -9.47
CA GLN A 151 -31.59 14.73 -9.84
C GLN A 151 -32.70 13.94 -9.14
N LEU A 152 -33.06 14.28 -7.90
CA LEU A 152 -34.17 13.63 -7.19
C LEU A 152 -35.52 13.98 -7.84
N GLU A 153 -35.69 15.21 -8.32
CA GLU A 153 -36.88 15.62 -9.09
C GLU A 153 -36.96 14.84 -10.42
N GLU A 154 -35.86 14.73 -11.17
CA GLU A 154 -35.79 13.91 -12.39
C GLU A 154 -36.15 12.43 -12.14
N LEU A 155 -35.67 11.86 -11.02
CA LEU A 155 -36.00 10.49 -10.62
C LEU A 155 -37.47 10.32 -10.22
N ARG A 156 -38.11 11.38 -9.71
CA ARG A 156 -39.55 11.37 -9.38
C ARG A 156 -40.38 11.37 -10.65
N ASP A 157 -40.06 12.21 -11.62
CA ASP A 157 -40.72 12.23 -12.92
C ASP A 157 -40.56 10.88 -13.62
N LEU A 158 -39.37 10.29 -13.56
CA LEU A 158 -39.11 8.95 -14.11
C LEU A 158 -39.93 7.86 -13.41
N GLN A 159 -40.12 7.97 -12.08
CA GLN A 159 -40.97 7.04 -11.33
C GLN A 159 -42.43 7.13 -11.75
N GLN A 160 -42.95 8.35 -11.92
CA GLN A 160 -44.33 8.57 -12.36
C GLN A 160 -44.57 7.95 -13.72
N ASN A 161 -43.61 8.10 -14.64
CA ASN A 161 -43.72 7.58 -16.00
C ASN A 161 -43.60 6.04 -16.08
N LEU A 162 -42.78 5.41 -15.24
CA LEU A 162 -42.48 3.98 -15.35
C LEU A 162 -43.29 3.09 -14.39
N LEU A 163 -43.75 3.62 -13.25
CA LEU A 163 -44.41 2.84 -12.19
C LEU A 163 -45.84 3.30 -11.88
N ASP A 164 -46.48 4.04 -12.80
CA ASP A 164 -47.86 4.54 -12.69
C ASP A 164 -48.12 5.27 -11.35
N ASP A 165 -47.18 6.14 -10.96
CA ASP A 165 -47.22 6.96 -9.73
C ASP A 165 -47.29 6.18 -8.40
N ASN A 166 -47.04 4.86 -8.42
CA ASN A 166 -46.90 4.11 -7.18
C ASN A 166 -45.53 4.37 -6.55
N ALA A 167 -45.52 4.96 -5.35
CA ALA A 167 -44.32 5.14 -4.55
C ALA A 167 -43.62 3.78 -4.35
N CYS A 168 -42.46 3.60 -4.99
CA CYS A 168 -41.68 2.37 -4.93
C CYS A 168 -40.26 2.65 -4.44
N PHE A 169 -39.90 2.07 -3.30
CA PHE A 169 -38.57 2.23 -2.67
C PHE A 169 -37.75 0.93 -2.69
N HIS A 170 -38.29 -0.12 -3.34
CA HIS A 170 -37.74 -1.47 -3.28
C HIS A 170 -37.50 -2.07 -4.67
N LYS A 171 -37.55 -1.25 -5.73
CA LYS A 171 -37.31 -1.66 -7.12
C LYS A 171 -36.32 -0.69 -7.77
N GLY A 172 -35.40 -1.22 -8.59
CA GLY A 172 -34.53 -0.43 -9.44
C GLY A 172 -33.68 0.62 -8.70
N VAL A 173 -33.48 1.77 -9.33
CA VAL A 173 -32.67 2.88 -8.81
C VAL A 173 -33.26 3.53 -7.55
N TRP A 174 -34.58 3.44 -7.35
CA TRP A 174 -35.29 4.06 -6.22
C TRP A 174 -35.03 3.38 -4.87
N LYS A 175 -34.30 2.26 -4.86
CA LYS A 175 -33.69 1.66 -3.66
C LYS A 175 -32.59 2.54 -3.05
N ALA A 176 -32.07 3.51 -3.78
CA ALA A 176 -30.94 4.31 -3.33
C ALA A 176 -31.26 5.14 -2.08
N ILE A 177 -30.38 5.06 -1.08
CA ILE A 177 -30.43 5.89 0.11
C ILE A 177 -30.34 7.36 -0.32
N GLY A 178 -31.36 8.12 0.04
CA GLY A 178 -31.61 9.49 -0.38
C GLY A 178 -32.96 9.66 -1.07
N TYR A 179 -33.46 8.67 -1.81
CA TYR A 179 -34.70 8.85 -2.56
C TYR A 179 -35.92 8.80 -1.64
N GLN A 180 -36.04 7.72 -0.84
CA GLN A 180 -37.11 7.57 0.14
C GLN A 180 -37.08 8.69 1.19
N GLU A 181 -35.89 9.09 1.63
CA GLU A 181 -35.68 10.10 2.66
C GLU A 181 -36.11 11.49 2.21
N PHE A 182 -35.92 11.81 0.93
CA PHE A 182 -36.36 13.08 0.33
C PHE A 182 -37.75 13.00 -0.30
N TYR A 183 -38.45 11.87 -0.25
CA TYR A 183 -39.77 11.73 -0.89
C TYR A 183 -40.78 12.78 -0.43
N ALA A 184 -40.83 13.06 0.88
CA ALA A 184 -41.69 14.12 1.42
C ALA A 184 -41.29 15.53 0.95
N TYR A 185 -40.03 15.75 0.60
CA TYR A 185 -39.57 17.01 0.00
C TYR A 185 -40.00 17.13 -1.46
N LEU A 186 -40.03 16.01 -2.20
CA LEU A 186 -40.45 15.96 -3.60
C LEU A 186 -41.96 16.15 -3.78
N GLU A 187 -42.77 15.68 -2.82
CA GLU A 187 -44.23 15.87 -2.80
C GLU A 187 -44.66 17.25 -2.26
N ALA A 188 -43.76 17.99 -1.60
CA ALA A 188 -44.10 19.26 -1.01
C ALA A 188 -44.15 20.39 -2.04
N ASP A 189 -45.22 21.18 -1.99
CA ASP A 189 -45.36 22.38 -2.83
C ASP A 189 -44.18 23.35 -2.64
N SER A 190 -43.62 23.81 -3.75
CA SER A 190 -42.49 24.74 -3.85
C SER A 190 -42.68 26.04 -3.07
N SER A 191 -43.92 26.45 -2.85
CA SER A 191 -44.28 27.71 -2.18
C SER A 191 -44.37 27.62 -0.66
N CYS A 192 -44.26 26.42 -0.06
CA CYS A 192 -44.58 26.20 1.34
C CYS A 192 -43.34 26.13 2.26
N ASN A 193 -43.42 26.76 3.43
CA ASN A 193 -42.43 26.60 4.53
C ASN A 193 -42.23 25.13 4.93
N ALA A 194 -43.22 24.26 4.68
CA ALA A 194 -43.13 22.82 4.91
C ALA A 194 -42.08 22.11 4.02
N ARG A 195 -41.75 22.66 2.84
CA ARG A 195 -40.74 22.10 1.93
C ARG A 195 -39.33 22.20 2.54
N GLN A 196 -39.01 23.33 3.17
CA GLN A 196 -37.74 23.53 3.87
C GLN A 196 -37.58 22.59 5.07
N LEU A 197 -38.64 22.37 5.83
CA LEU A 197 -38.63 21.43 6.95
C LEU A 197 -38.44 19.99 6.46
N SER A 198 -39.11 19.61 5.37
CA SER A 198 -38.98 18.29 4.74
C SER A 198 -37.59 18.06 4.18
N PHE A 199 -36.95 19.09 3.60
CA PHE A 199 -35.55 19.05 3.17
C PHE A 199 -34.61 18.74 4.34
N GLN A 200 -34.72 19.49 5.45
CA GLN A 200 -33.87 19.27 6.63
C GLN A 200 -34.05 17.87 7.22
N LYS A 201 -35.30 17.39 7.25
CA LYS A 201 -35.63 16.04 7.71
C LYS A 201 -35.05 14.97 6.78
N GLY A 202 -35.20 15.13 5.47
CA GLY A 202 -34.65 14.21 4.46
C GLY A 202 -33.13 14.13 4.53
N LEU A 203 -32.45 15.27 4.69
CA LEU A 203 -30.99 15.33 4.86
C LEU A 203 -30.52 14.61 6.12
N ALA A 204 -31.21 14.81 7.25
CA ALA A 204 -30.89 14.13 8.51
C ALA A 204 -31.09 12.61 8.40
N LEU A 205 -32.22 12.17 7.80
CA LEU A 205 -32.52 10.77 7.58
C LEU A 205 -31.52 10.11 6.62
N MET A 206 -31.16 10.76 5.52
CA MET A 206 -30.20 10.24 4.56
C MET A 206 -28.83 10.00 5.21
N ASN A 207 -28.34 10.95 6.01
CA ASN A 207 -27.09 10.78 6.75
C ASN A 207 -27.18 9.63 7.78
N ALA A 208 -28.27 9.54 8.53
CA ALA A 208 -28.49 8.49 9.52
C ALA A 208 -28.57 7.10 8.87
N ASN A 209 -29.35 6.95 7.79
CA ASN A 209 -29.50 5.70 7.07
C ASN A 209 -28.20 5.30 6.34
N THR A 210 -27.45 6.27 5.79
CA THR A 210 -26.11 6.04 5.24
C THR A 210 -25.15 5.51 6.31
N LEU A 211 -25.18 6.07 7.52
CA LEU A 211 -24.35 5.61 8.64
C LEU A 211 -24.74 4.19 9.08
N GLN A 212 -26.03 3.92 9.25
CA GLN A 212 -26.53 2.59 9.61
C GLN A 212 -26.13 1.54 8.57
N TYR A 213 -26.28 1.85 7.28
CA TYR A 213 -25.82 1.00 6.20
C TYR A 213 -24.31 0.76 6.26
N GLY A 214 -23.52 1.80 6.51
CA GLY A 214 -22.08 1.69 6.72
C GLY A 214 -21.68 0.76 7.88
N PHE A 215 -22.39 0.83 9.01
CA PHE A 215 -22.17 -0.08 10.12
C PHE A 215 -22.56 -1.52 9.80
N HIS A 216 -23.68 -1.72 9.09
CA HIS A 216 -24.08 -3.05 8.62
C HIS A 216 -23.03 -3.66 7.69
N GLN A 217 -22.45 -2.86 6.78
CA GLN A 217 -21.35 -3.29 5.92
C GLN A 217 -20.11 -3.68 6.74
N LEU A 218 -19.74 -2.91 7.76
CA LEU A 218 -18.60 -3.23 8.63
C LEU A 218 -18.84 -4.51 9.44
N GLU A 219 -20.05 -4.71 9.95
CA GLU A 219 -20.42 -5.93 10.65
C GLU A 219 -20.33 -7.14 9.72
N TRP A 220 -20.93 -7.05 8.52
CA TRP A 220 -20.88 -8.10 7.51
C TRP A 220 -19.44 -8.40 7.06
N ILE A 221 -18.60 -7.38 6.89
CA ILE A 221 -17.17 -7.57 6.59
C ILE A 221 -16.52 -8.40 7.69
N ARG A 222 -16.79 -8.09 8.96
CA ARG A 222 -16.18 -8.78 10.11
C ARG A 222 -16.72 -10.21 10.28
N SER A 223 -18.03 -10.41 10.14
CA SER A 223 -18.69 -11.68 10.48
C SER A 223 -18.85 -12.65 9.32
N VAL A 224 -18.80 -12.16 8.07
CA VAL A 224 -19.04 -12.96 6.86
C VAL A 224 -17.86 -12.91 5.91
N LEU A 225 -17.45 -11.72 5.46
CA LEU A 225 -16.43 -11.59 4.41
C LEU A 225 -15.05 -12.06 4.89
N ASN A 226 -14.55 -11.53 6.02
CA ASN A 226 -13.21 -11.87 6.51
C ASN A 226 -13.06 -13.37 6.81
N PRO A 227 -14.01 -14.05 7.50
CA PRO A 227 -13.96 -15.50 7.66
C PRO A 227 -13.93 -16.25 6.34
N PHE A 228 -14.74 -15.85 5.36
CA PHE A 228 -14.74 -16.44 4.02
C PHE A 228 -13.38 -16.28 3.32
N LEU A 229 -12.82 -15.07 3.31
CA LEU A 229 -11.54 -14.79 2.68
C LEU A 229 -10.40 -15.58 3.34
N HIS A 230 -10.41 -15.67 4.67
CA HIS A 230 -9.44 -16.46 5.43
C HIS A 230 -9.54 -17.95 5.11
N GLN A 231 -10.76 -18.51 5.08
CA GLN A 231 -10.99 -19.91 4.73
C GLN A 231 -10.54 -20.22 3.28
N ALA A 232 -10.69 -19.26 2.37
CA ALA A 232 -10.24 -19.36 1.00
C ALA A 232 -8.73 -19.12 0.81
N GLY A 233 -7.97 -18.86 1.88
CA GLY A 233 -6.53 -18.58 1.81
C GLY A 233 -6.18 -17.28 1.08
N VAL A 234 -7.10 -16.31 1.08
CA VAL A 234 -6.93 -15.02 0.40
C VAL A 234 -6.08 -14.08 1.26
N VAL A 235 -5.07 -13.47 0.65
CA VAL A 235 -4.25 -12.45 1.32
C VAL A 235 -5.11 -11.21 1.56
N CYS A 236 -5.24 -10.81 2.82
CA CYS A 236 -6.10 -9.72 3.24
C CYS A 236 -5.30 -8.61 3.92
N MET A 237 -5.60 -7.35 3.59
CA MET A 237 -5.12 -6.17 4.31
C MET A 237 -6.28 -5.36 4.87
N SER A 238 -6.09 -4.86 6.08
CA SER A 238 -7.00 -3.89 6.70
C SER A 238 -6.33 -2.52 6.72
N LEU A 239 -6.94 -1.56 6.04
CA LEU A 239 -6.39 -0.22 5.84
C LEU A 239 -7.24 0.79 6.62
N PRO A 240 -6.67 1.48 7.63
CA PRO A 240 -7.42 2.43 8.43
C PRO A 240 -7.72 3.71 7.63
N VAL A 241 -8.98 4.12 7.59
CA VAL A 241 -9.38 5.40 6.99
C VAL A 241 -9.59 6.42 8.09
N THR A 242 -8.58 7.27 8.33
CA THR A 242 -8.63 8.27 9.39
C THR A 242 -9.25 9.58 8.90
N ASN A 243 -8.63 10.26 7.93
CA ASN A 243 -9.13 11.49 7.34
C ASN A 243 -8.53 11.72 5.93
N LYS A 244 -9.01 12.73 5.20
CA LYS A 244 -8.52 13.06 3.85
C LYS A 244 -7.02 13.40 3.82
N ALA A 245 -6.47 14.01 4.87
CA ALA A 245 -5.07 14.44 4.92
C ALA A 245 -4.07 13.29 5.13
N SER A 246 -4.45 12.25 5.86
CA SER A 246 -3.62 11.06 6.09
C SER A 246 -3.89 9.92 5.09
N TRP A 247 -4.81 10.11 4.14
CA TRP A 247 -5.18 9.10 3.13
C TRP A 247 -3.97 8.44 2.47
N MET A 248 -2.99 9.24 2.08
CA MET A 248 -1.81 8.76 1.35
C MET A 248 -0.95 7.83 2.22
N SER A 249 -0.75 8.16 3.51
CA SER A 249 0.05 7.35 4.43
C SER A 249 -0.70 6.15 5.00
N ASP A 250 -2.01 6.30 5.24
CA ASP A 250 -2.80 5.31 5.97
C ASP A 250 -3.38 4.24 5.04
N VAL A 251 -3.60 4.58 3.77
CA VAL A 251 -4.34 3.74 2.81
C VAL A 251 -3.57 3.51 1.52
N GLU A 252 -3.24 4.58 0.79
CA GLU A 252 -2.77 4.46 -0.60
C GLU A 252 -1.37 3.84 -0.71
N ILE A 253 -0.39 4.39 0.03
CA ILE A 253 0.98 3.88 0.03
C ILE A 253 1.05 2.43 0.54
N PRO A 254 0.44 2.07 1.69
CA PRO A 254 0.44 0.69 2.16
C PRO A 254 -0.20 -0.28 1.16
N ALA A 255 -1.34 0.08 0.56
CA ALA A 255 -2.02 -0.77 -0.42
C ALA A 255 -1.15 -1.04 -1.64
N ILE A 256 -0.59 0.02 -2.25
CA ILE A 256 0.24 -0.10 -3.45
C ILE A 256 1.54 -0.85 -3.14
N SER A 257 2.18 -0.60 -2.00
CA SER A 257 3.41 -1.28 -1.59
C SER A 257 3.18 -2.78 -1.47
N MET A 258 2.13 -3.18 -0.74
CA MET A 258 1.80 -4.59 -0.53
C MET A 258 1.38 -5.28 -1.83
N LEU A 259 0.59 -4.59 -2.67
CA LEU A 259 0.21 -5.12 -3.99
C LEU A 259 1.40 -5.27 -4.92
N ASN A 260 2.38 -4.35 -4.87
CA ASN A 260 3.62 -4.49 -5.61
C ASN A 260 4.35 -5.76 -5.17
N GLU A 261 4.59 -5.94 -3.87
CA GLU A 261 5.28 -7.13 -3.34
C GLU A 261 4.58 -8.45 -3.72
N LEU A 262 3.24 -8.47 -3.63
CA LEU A 262 2.44 -9.64 -3.99
C LEU A 262 2.43 -9.89 -5.50
N CYS A 263 2.30 -8.86 -6.33
CA CYS A 263 2.35 -9.04 -7.78
C CYS A 263 3.76 -9.47 -8.25
N TYR A 264 4.82 -8.98 -7.60
CA TYR A 264 6.20 -9.41 -7.86
C TYR A 264 6.45 -10.86 -7.43
N SER A 265 5.91 -11.31 -6.29
CA SER A 265 6.03 -12.70 -5.85
C SER A 265 5.20 -13.66 -6.70
N LEU A 266 4.09 -13.19 -7.28
CA LEU A 266 3.16 -13.97 -8.08
C LEU A 266 3.47 -14.04 -9.60
N ARG A 267 4.55 -13.39 -10.08
CA ARG A 267 4.99 -13.39 -11.51
C ARG A 267 3.86 -13.18 -12.52
N THR A 268 2.96 -12.25 -12.26
CA THR A 268 1.97 -11.81 -13.24
C THR A 268 2.09 -10.32 -13.42
N ILE A 269 2.17 -9.92 -14.69
CA ILE A 269 2.15 -8.55 -15.24
C ILE A 269 3.53 -7.93 -15.49
N LYS A 270 3.87 -7.92 -16.78
CA LYS A 270 4.84 -6.98 -17.34
C LYS A 270 4.16 -5.60 -17.38
N VAL A 271 4.62 -4.72 -16.51
CA VAL A 271 4.30 -3.28 -16.58
C VAL A 271 4.71 -2.77 -17.96
N SER A 272 3.77 -2.15 -18.68
CA SER A 272 4.06 -1.52 -19.96
C SER A 272 4.82 -0.22 -19.73
N THR A 273 6.14 -0.25 -19.90
CA THR A 273 6.93 0.95 -20.13
C THR A 273 7.16 1.08 -21.63
N ASN A 274 6.39 1.96 -22.27
CA ASN A 274 6.83 2.54 -23.54
C ASN A 274 8.09 3.36 -23.23
N GLY A 275 9.22 2.77 -23.58
CA GLY A 275 10.55 3.25 -23.25
C GLY A 275 11.45 2.03 -23.27
N THR A 276 12.04 1.75 -24.43
CA THR A 276 13.18 0.85 -24.58
C THR A 276 14.11 0.98 -23.39
N LEU A 277 14.32 -0.11 -22.63
CA LEU A 277 15.58 -0.49 -21.97
C LEU A 277 15.40 -1.85 -21.26
N ASN A 278 16.35 -2.74 -21.56
CA ASN A 278 16.65 -4.09 -21.09
C ASN A 278 15.97 -4.62 -19.82
N SER A 279 15.65 -5.92 -19.85
CA SER A 279 15.29 -6.77 -18.72
C SER A 279 16.08 -6.44 -17.44
N SER A 280 15.48 -5.76 -16.46
CA SER A 280 16.15 -5.53 -15.19
C SER A 280 15.97 -6.76 -14.31
N SER A 281 17.02 -7.57 -14.19
CA SER A 281 17.27 -8.33 -12.97
C SER A 281 17.00 -7.42 -11.77
N LYS A 282 16.38 -7.96 -10.70
CA LYS A 282 16.36 -7.24 -9.41
C LYS A 282 17.78 -6.71 -9.15
N SER A 283 17.91 -5.46 -8.73
CA SER A 283 19.23 -4.93 -8.35
C SER A 283 19.63 -5.51 -7.00
N ARG A 284 20.93 -5.75 -6.81
CA ARG A 284 21.45 -6.04 -5.47
C ARG A 284 21.38 -4.77 -4.62
N VAL A 285 21.04 -4.89 -3.36
CA VAL A 285 20.79 -3.78 -2.44
C VAL A 285 21.64 -3.95 -1.19
N VAL A 286 22.36 -2.90 -0.81
CA VAL A 286 23.07 -2.82 0.47
C VAL A 286 22.32 -1.92 1.43
N GLY A 287 21.99 -2.46 2.60
CA GLY A 287 21.52 -1.70 3.75
C GLY A 287 22.70 -1.23 4.57
N LEU A 288 22.91 0.08 4.64
CA LEU A 288 24.02 0.65 5.38
C LEU A 288 23.59 1.23 6.73
N PHE A 289 24.25 0.76 7.77
CA PHE A 289 24.26 1.37 9.09
C PHE A 289 25.60 2.08 9.31
N GLY A 290 25.57 3.33 9.76
CA GLY A 290 26.80 4.10 9.95
C GLY A 290 26.59 5.41 10.70
N GLY A 291 27.68 6.00 11.16
CA GLY A 291 27.63 7.24 11.93
C GLY A 291 27.09 8.44 11.14
N SER A 292 26.26 9.26 11.79
CA SER A 292 25.91 10.61 11.32
C SER A 292 27.06 11.61 11.49
N SER A 293 28.10 11.23 12.23
CA SER A 293 29.32 11.98 12.47
C SER A 293 30.48 11.38 11.64
N PRO A 294 31.49 12.19 11.26
CA PRO A 294 32.62 11.70 10.47
C PRO A 294 33.64 10.87 11.27
N GLY A 295 33.60 10.92 12.61
CA GLY A 295 34.68 10.42 13.46
C GLY A 295 35.85 11.41 13.52
N ASN A 296 36.87 11.07 14.31
CA ASN A 296 38.08 11.89 14.47
C ASN A 296 39.19 11.46 13.50
N ASP A 297 39.16 10.22 13.02
CA ASP A 297 40.09 9.71 12.02
C ASP A 297 39.46 9.82 10.62
N PRO A 298 40.10 10.52 9.66
CA PRO A 298 39.58 10.64 8.29
C PRO A 298 39.47 9.30 7.56
N GLY A 299 40.16 8.25 8.02
CA GLY A 299 40.08 6.90 7.47
C GLY A 299 38.66 6.34 7.40
N HIS A 300 37.77 6.74 8.33
CA HIS A 300 36.37 6.30 8.30
C HIS A 300 35.56 6.89 7.14
N ILE A 301 35.79 8.17 6.82
CA ILE A 301 35.16 8.81 5.66
C ILE A 301 35.74 8.25 4.36
N ASP A 302 37.05 8.01 4.32
CA ASP A 302 37.71 7.40 3.16
C ASP A 302 37.18 5.98 2.88
N ALA A 303 37.02 5.16 3.92
CA ALA A 303 36.41 3.84 3.81
C ALA A 303 34.97 3.90 3.28
N ALA A 304 34.16 4.85 3.75
CA ALA A 304 32.80 5.06 3.27
C ALA A 304 32.76 5.38 1.77
N LYS A 305 33.69 6.22 1.29
CA LYS A 305 33.82 6.54 -0.14
C LYS A 305 34.30 5.33 -0.94
N LYS A 306 35.32 4.62 -0.47
CA LYS A 306 35.82 3.38 -1.09
C LYS A 306 34.73 2.32 -1.23
N LEU A 307 33.86 2.19 -0.21
CA LEU A 307 32.69 1.32 -0.31
C LEU A 307 31.73 1.79 -1.41
N ALA A 308 31.45 3.08 -1.55
CA ALA A 308 30.63 3.58 -2.67
C ALA A 308 31.22 3.22 -4.05
N PHE A 309 32.55 3.26 -4.22
CA PHE A 309 33.19 2.81 -5.46
C PHE A 309 32.95 1.33 -5.73
N ALA A 310 33.20 0.46 -4.74
CA ALA A 310 32.94 -0.97 -4.88
C ALA A 310 31.46 -1.26 -5.17
N LEU A 311 30.53 -0.59 -4.48
CA LEU A 311 29.10 -0.74 -4.74
C LEU A 311 28.74 -0.35 -6.18
N HIS A 312 29.31 0.72 -6.70
CA HIS A 312 29.11 1.14 -8.09
C HIS A 312 29.63 0.09 -9.09
N GLU A 313 30.87 -0.38 -8.90
CA GLU A 313 31.50 -1.38 -9.79
C GLU A 313 30.71 -2.69 -9.86
N HIS A 314 30.09 -3.09 -8.74
CA HIS A 314 29.27 -4.29 -8.64
C HIS A 314 27.76 -4.06 -8.81
N ASN A 315 27.34 -2.87 -9.29
CA ASN A 315 25.95 -2.51 -9.58
C ASN A 315 24.98 -2.64 -8.39
N TYR A 316 25.44 -2.33 -7.18
CA TYR A 316 24.61 -2.27 -5.98
C TYR A 316 23.86 -0.94 -5.87
N LYS A 317 22.63 -1.02 -5.36
CA LYS A 317 21.90 0.13 -4.82
C LYS A 317 22.14 0.25 -3.32
N LEU A 318 22.02 1.46 -2.78
CA LEU A 318 22.22 1.76 -1.37
C LEU A 318 20.91 2.19 -0.71
N VAL A 319 20.59 1.55 0.41
CA VAL A 319 19.54 1.96 1.35
C VAL A 319 20.19 2.32 2.67
N TYR A 320 19.86 3.48 3.24
CA TYR A 320 20.53 3.95 4.45
C TYR A 320 19.65 4.87 5.31
N GLY A 321 20.15 5.28 6.49
CA GLY A 321 19.43 6.10 7.46
C GLY A 321 19.09 7.55 7.04
N GLY A 322 19.40 7.93 5.80
CA GLY A 322 18.97 9.20 5.21
C GLY A 322 19.68 10.45 5.73
N GLY A 323 20.78 10.32 6.49
CA GLY A 323 21.61 11.46 6.90
C GLY A 323 22.43 12.06 5.76
N THR A 324 22.78 13.33 5.86
CA THR A 324 23.57 14.08 4.86
C THR A 324 24.97 14.44 5.36
N THR A 325 25.28 14.08 6.61
CA THR A 325 26.55 14.36 7.28
C THR A 325 27.28 13.07 7.66
N GLY A 326 28.57 13.22 7.99
CA GLY A 326 29.40 12.13 8.48
C GLY A 326 29.58 11.00 7.48
N ILE A 327 29.71 9.79 8.00
CA ILE A 327 29.94 8.56 7.22
C ILE A 327 28.76 8.29 6.28
N MET A 328 27.52 8.43 6.78
CA MET A 328 26.30 8.27 5.96
C MET A 328 26.24 9.24 4.78
N GLY A 329 26.54 10.53 5.02
CA GLY A 329 26.54 11.53 3.95
C GLY A 329 27.65 11.29 2.92
N ALA A 330 28.82 10.83 3.36
CA ALA A 330 29.96 10.58 2.48
C ALA A 330 29.67 9.48 1.45
N ILE A 331 29.25 8.30 1.90
CA ILE A 331 28.93 7.19 0.99
C ILE A 331 27.72 7.50 0.09
N ALA A 332 26.65 8.09 0.64
CA ALA A 332 25.48 8.45 -0.13
C ALA A 332 25.83 9.43 -1.25
N SER A 333 26.58 10.50 -0.94
CA SER A 333 26.95 11.49 -1.95
C SER A 333 27.95 10.99 -2.97
N THR A 334 28.91 10.16 -2.58
CA THR A 334 29.84 9.53 -3.52
C THR A 334 29.10 8.56 -4.45
N LEU A 335 28.18 7.73 -3.94
CA LEU A 335 27.46 6.80 -4.81
C LEU A 335 26.48 7.51 -5.76
N VAL A 336 25.85 8.62 -5.33
CA VAL A 336 25.03 9.45 -6.23
C VAL A 336 25.88 10.08 -7.34
N GLN A 337 27.10 10.52 -7.05
CA GLN A 337 28.01 11.05 -8.07
C GLN A 337 28.40 9.99 -9.11
N LEU A 338 28.52 8.72 -8.69
CA LEU A 338 28.93 7.62 -9.57
C LEU A 338 27.75 7.01 -10.35
N SER A 339 26.61 6.79 -9.68
CA SER A 339 25.49 5.98 -10.18
C SER A 339 24.17 6.76 -10.33
N GLY A 340 24.17 8.04 -9.98
CA GLY A 340 23.00 8.91 -10.03
C GLY A 340 22.06 8.81 -8.81
N PRO A 341 21.12 9.76 -8.66
CA PRO A 341 20.24 9.86 -7.49
C PRO A 341 19.36 8.63 -7.23
N SER A 342 19.02 7.88 -8.29
CA SER A 342 18.17 6.69 -8.19
C SER A 342 18.88 5.46 -7.60
N ALA A 343 20.20 5.49 -7.47
CA ALA A 343 20.99 4.43 -6.87
C ALA A 343 20.98 4.48 -5.33
N VAL A 344 20.52 5.59 -4.73
CA VAL A 344 20.57 5.82 -3.29
C VAL A 344 19.19 6.19 -2.74
N GLN A 345 18.78 5.48 -1.70
CA GLN A 345 17.53 5.69 -0.99
C GLN A 345 17.78 5.89 0.51
N GLY A 346 17.55 7.09 1.00
CA GLY A 346 17.54 7.41 2.43
C GLY A 346 16.17 7.19 3.04
N ILE A 347 16.11 6.69 4.28
CA ILE A 347 14.88 6.61 5.07
C ILE A 347 15.14 7.27 6.42
N ILE A 348 14.37 8.30 6.76
CA ILE A 348 14.64 9.18 7.90
C ILE A 348 13.34 9.57 8.62
N PRO A 349 13.27 9.55 9.97
CA PRO A 349 12.12 10.07 10.68
C PRO A 349 12.00 11.58 10.55
N VAL A 350 10.76 12.09 10.56
CA VAL A 350 10.44 13.53 10.52
C VAL A 350 11.25 14.32 11.57
N ALA A 351 11.39 13.77 12.78
CA ALA A 351 12.12 14.44 13.86
C ALA A 351 13.61 14.65 13.53
N LEU A 352 14.28 13.64 12.95
CA LEU A 352 15.69 13.70 12.60
C LEU A 352 15.93 14.54 11.33
N ALA A 353 15.03 14.47 10.34
CA ALA A 353 15.09 15.35 9.17
C ALA A 353 15.04 16.83 9.59
N LYS A 354 14.09 17.20 10.46
CA LYS A 354 13.98 18.57 11.00
C LYS A 354 15.16 18.99 11.87
N TYR A 355 15.80 18.06 12.57
CA TYR A 355 16.98 18.34 13.37
C TYR A 355 18.19 18.63 12.48
N GLU A 356 18.40 17.80 11.46
CA GLU A 356 19.47 17.97 10.47
C GLU A 356 19.32 19.27 9.67
N GLU A 357 18.11 19.61 9.20
CA GLU A 357 17.86 20.87 8.49
C GLU A 357 18.21 22.10 9.34
N ARG A 358 17.98 22.03 10.66
CA ARG A 358 18.35 23.09 11.60
C ARG A 358 19.86 23.22 11.75
N LEU A 359 20.58 22.10 11.80
CA LEU A 359 22.04 22.10 11.94
C LEU A 359 22.75 22.57 10.67
N THR A 360 22.35 22.07 9.51
CA THR A 360 23.02 22.36 8.23
C THR A 360 22.51 23.63 7.57
N LYS A 361 21.39 24.19 8.06
CA LYS A 361 20.63 25.31 7.46
C LYS A 361 20.20 25.04 6.02
N LYS A 362 20.14 23.77 5.60
CA LYS A 362 19.79 23.35 4.25
C LYS A 362 18.92 22.10 4.29
N ARG A 363 17.98 22.01 3.35
CA ARG A 363 17.29 20.75 3.09
C ARG A 363 18.23 19.81 2.34
N ALA A 364 18.09 18.51 2.60
CA ALA A 364 18.80 17.50 1.85
C ALA A 364 18.40 17.59 0.37
N ASP A 365 19.41 17.64 -0.49
CA ASP A 365 19.25 17.74 -1.94
C ASP A 365 19.24 16.33 -2.54
N PRO A 366 18.13 15.88 -3.16
CA PRO A 366 18.06 14.57 -3.78
C PRO A 366 19.11 14.35 -4.87
N SER A 367 19.54 15.41 -5.57
CA SER A 367 20.59 15.32 -6.59
C SER A 367 21.97 15.02 -6.00
N LYS A 368 22.15 15.17 -4.68
CA LYS A 368 23.41 14.92 -3.98
C LYS A 368 23.37 13.70 -3.07
N PHE A 369 22.24 13.40 -2.45
CA PHE A 369 22.15 12.34 -1.44
C PHE A 369 21.11 11.26 -1.77
N GLY A 370 20.52 11.33 -2.97
CA GLY A 370 19.50 10.39 -3.41
C GLY A 370 18.12 10.71 -2.84
N ASN A 371 17.14 9.89 -3.21
CA ASN A 371 15.78 10.07 -2.74
C ASN A 371 15.69 9.82 -1.23
N ARG A 372 14.86 10.60 -0.52
CA ARG A 372 14.61 10.42 0.91
C ARG A 372 13.13 10.15 1.17
N THR A 373 12.85 9.04 1.84
CA THR A 373 11.54 8.72 2.39
C THR A 373 11.48 9.19 3.83
N VAL A 374 10.59 10.15 4.11
CA VAL A 374 10.40 10.68 5.46
C VAL A 374 9.30 9.89 6.17
N VAL A 375 9.62 9.31 7.32
CA VAL A 375 8.71 8.45 8.10
C VAL A 375 8.36 9.03 9.46
N LYS A 376 7.32 8.50 10.10
CA LYS A 376 6.84 9.01 11.39
C LYS A 376 7.83 8.75 12.54
N ASP A 377 8.39 7.55 12.60
CA ASP A 377 9.14 7.05 13.75
C ASP A 377 10.33 6.15 13.36
N MET A 378 11.17 5.83 14.36
CA MET A 378 12.38 5.02 14.17
C MET A 378 12.08 3.56 13.79
N HIS A 379 11.00 2.97 14.30
CA HIS A 379 10.64 1.59 13.98
C HIS A 379 10.24 1.45 12.51
N THR A 380 9.42 2.38 12.02
CA THR A 380 9.05 2.44 10.60
C THR A 380 10.28 2.64 9.72
N ARG A 381 11.24 3.46 10.15
CA ARG A 381 12.51 3.65 9.42
C ARG A 381 13.25 2.32 9.26
N LYS A 382 13.51 1.62 10.36
CA LYS A 382 14.29 0.37 10.33
C LYS A 382 13.59 -0.70 9.51
N ARG A 383 12.28 -0.88 9.72
CA ARG A 383 11.47 -1.83 8.97
C ARG A 383 11.59 -1.62 7.46
N LEU A 384 11.36 -0.40 6.98
CA LEU A 384 11.47 -0.10 5.54
C LEU A 384 12.91 -0.27 5.00
N MET A 385 13.93 0.04 5.80
CA MET A 385 15.33 -0.21 5.40
C MET A 385 15.59 -1.71 5.24
N ILE A 386 15.15 -2.52 6.18
CA ILE A 386 15.33 -3.98 6.18
C ILE A 386 14.54 -4.61 5.03
N GLU A 387 13.26 -4.27 4.86
CA GLU A 387 12.39 -4.76 3.78
C GLU A 387 13.02 -4.50 2.40
N ALA A 388 13.59 -3.31 2.18
CA ALA A 388 14.23 -2.96 0.91
C ALA A 388 15.46 -3.82 0.59
N VAL A 389 16.23 -4.22 1.60
CA VAL A 389 17.43 -5.06 1.43
C VAL A 389 17.02 -6.51 1.19
N VAL A 390 16.14 -7.04 2.05
CA VAL A 390 15.63 -8.41 1.96
C VAL A 390 14.89 -8.65 0.64
N GLY A 391 14.17 -7.65 0.13
CA GLY A 391 13.46 -7.71 -1.15
C GLY A 391 14.35 -7.63 -2.40
N GLY A 392 15.64 -7.31 -2.24
CA GLY A 392 16.61 -7.16 -3.33
C GLY A 392 17.01 -8.48 -4.00
N ALA A 393 17.99 -8.42 -4.92
CA ALA A 393 18.50 -9.62 -5.59
C ALA A 393 19.41 -10.49 -4.70
N PRO A 394 19.67 -11.76 -5.07
CA PRO A 394 20.72 -12.55 -4.44
C PRO A 394 22.06 -11.80 -4.42
N GLY A 395 22.69 -11.77 -3.24
CA GLY A 395 23.85 -10.91 -2.94
C GLY A 395 23.50 -9.61 -2.22
N SER A 396 22.22 -9.27 -2.03
CA SER A 396 21.83 -8.19 -1.13
C SER A 396 22.19 -8.48 0.33
N GLY A 397 22.55 -7.45 1.08
CA GLY A 397 22.74 -7.58 2.52
C GLY A 397 23.09 -6.30 3.25
N PHE A 398 23.52 -6.47 4.48
CA PHE A 398 23.67 -5.39 5.45
C PHE A 398 25.14 -5.12 5.73
N VAL A 399 25.51 -3.83 5.78
CA VAL A 399 26.87 -3.40 6.07
C VAL A 399 26.85 -2.37 7.19
N ALA A 400 27.62 -2.63 8.24
CA ALA A 400 27.91 -1.65 9.27
C ALA A 400 29.28 -1.00 9.04
N LEU A 401 29.27 0.32 8.82
CA LEU A 401 30.44 1.18 8.93
C LEU A 401 30.53 1.77 10.34
N SER A 402 31.69 2.32 10.70
CA SER A 402 31.91 2.93 12.02
C SER A 402 30.78 3.87 12.44
N GLY A 403 30.36 3.76 13.70
CA GLY A 403 29.18 4.45 14.21
C GLY A 403 28.98 4.26 15.71
N GLY A 404 27.95 4.91 16.25
CA GLY A 404 27.62 4.88 17.68
C GLY A 404 26.51 3.89 18.02
N TYR A 405 25.78 4.17 19.10
CA TYR A 405 24.70 3.30 19.58
C TYR A 405 23.65 2.96 18.52
N GLY A 406 23.23 3.93 17.70
CA GLY A 406 22.25 3.65 16.64
C GLY A 406 22.74 2.62 15.62
N THR A 407 24.01 2.70 15.24
CA THR A 407 24.62 1.73 14.30
C THR A 407 24.72 0.34 14.92
N LEU A 408 25.14 0.24 16.18
CA LEU A 408 25.21 -1.05 16.88
C LEU A 408 23.84 -1.66 17.09
N GLU A 409 22.84 -0.86 17.41
CA GLU A 409 21.48 -1.32 17.63
C GLU A 409 20.86 -1.86 16.32
N GLU A 410 21.01 -1.14 15.21
CA GLU A 410 20.59 -1.62 13.89
C GLU A 410 21.34 -2.92 13.47
N LEU A 411 22.65 -2.99 13.71
CA LEU A 411 23.48 -4.16 13.40
C LEU A 411 23.09 -5.40 14.22
N LEU A 412 22.87 -5.24 15.53
CA LEU A 412 22.53 -6.37 16.40
C LEU A 412 21.09 -6.84 16.20
N GLU A 413 20.17 -5.94 15.83
CA GLU A 413 18.79 -6.30 15.48
C GLU A 413 18.75 -7.24 14.28
N ILE A 414 19.38 -6.86 13.16
CA ILE A 414 19.45 -7.71 11.95
C ILE A 414 20.28 -8.98 12.17
N THR A 415 21.31 -8.95 13.02
CA THR A 415 22.03 -10.17 13.42
C THR A 415 21.11 -11.14 14.16
N THR A 416 20.30 -10.63 15.09
CA THR A 416 19.33 -11.43 15.83
C THR A 416 18.25 -11.98 14.89
N TRP A 417 17.78 -11.18 13.94
CA TRP A 417 16.78 -11.62 12.95
C TRP A 417 17.33 -12.72 12.02
N TYR A 418 18.59 -12.63 11.63
CA TYR A 418 19.26 -13.73 10.92
C TYR A 418 19.30 -14.99 11.80
N GLN A 419 19.71 -14.86 13.06
CA GLN A 419 19.73 -15.98 14.01
C GLN A 419 18.34 -16.61 14.20
N LEU A 420 17.29 -15.82 14.12
CA LEU A 420 15.89 -16.25 14.22
C LEU A 420 15.28 -16.77 12.91
N GLY A 421 16.04 -16.77 11.81
CA GLY A 421 15.59 -17.23 10.50
C GLY A 421 14.65 -16.26 9.76
N ILE A 422 14.51 -15.02 10.23
CA ILE A 422 13.60 -14.00 9.65
C ILE A 422 14.13 -13.50 8.29
N HIS A 423 15.44 -13.47 8.10
CA HIS A 423 16.06 -13.21 6.80
C HIS A 423 17.35 -14.02 6.64
N ARG A 424 17.83 -14.10 5.39
CA ARG A 424 19.06 -14.81 5.04
C ARG A 424 20.14 -13.92 4.42
N CYS A 425 19.90 -12.62 4.30
CA CYS A 425 20.87 -11.68 3.74
C CYS A 425 22.20 -11.67 4.52
N GLY A 426 23.32 -11.57 3.82
CA GLY A 426 24.65 -11.48 4.42
C GLY A 426 24.79 -10.24 5.30
N ILE A 427 25.55 -10.36 6.39
CA ILE A 427 25.80 -9.26 7.33
C ILE A 427 27.30 -9.06 7.47
N CYS A 428 27.77 -7.86 7.13
CA CYS A 428 29.19 -7.51 7.16
C CYS A 428 29.44 -6.30 8.05
N VAL A 429 30.46 -6.40 8.88
CA VAL A 429 31.07 -5.28 9.58
C VAL A 429 32.30 -4.85 8.79
N PHE A 430 32.32 -3.60 8.33
CA PHE A 430 33.50 -3.04 7.66
C PHE A 430 34.40 -2.40 8.73
N ASP A 431 35.41 -3.16 9.16
CA ASP A 431 36.31 -2.81 10.24
C ASP A 431 37.44 -1.88 9.79
N VAL A 432 37.21 -0.59 9.97
CA VAL A 432 38.16 0.47 9.65
C VAL A 432 39.04 0.77 10.87
N CYS A 433 40.35 0.65 10.72
CA CYS A 433 41.33 0.92 11.79
C CYS A 433 41.10 0.09 13.08
N GLY A 434 40.47 -1.09 12.99
CA GLY A 434 40.19 -1.94 14.15
C GLY A 434 39.05 -1.43 15.04
N PHE A 435 38.20 -0.52 14.54
CA PHE A 435 37.06 0.06 15.24
C PHE A 435 36.13 -0.98 15.87
N TYR A 436 35.94 -2.13 15.21
CA TYR A 436 35.04 -3.19 15.66
C TYR A 436 35.73 -4.32 16.42
N LYS A 437 37.04 -4.22 16.68
CA LYS A 437 37.78 -5.25 17.43
C LYS A 437 37.10 -5.63 18.75
N GLY A 438 36.68 -4.62 19.53
CA GLY A 438 36.01 -4.85 20.82
C GLY A 438 34.67 -5.59 20.69
N LEU A 439 33.88 -5.29 19.66
CA LEU A 439 32.62 -5.99 19.39
C LEU A 439 32.88 -7.45 19.02
N MET A 440 33.86 -7.70 18.13
CA MET A 440 34.18 -9.06 17.69
C MET A 440 34.79 -9.89 18.82
N ASP A 441 35.60 -9.27 19.70
CA ASP A 441 36.10 -9.93 20.91
C ASP A 441 34.95 -10.29 21.86
N TRP A 442 33.96 -9.40 22.02
CA TRP A 442 32.75 -9.70 22.81
C TRP A 442 31.94 -10.85 22.22
N VAL A 443 31.71 -10.89 20.89
CA VAL A 443 30.99 -12.01 20.23
C VAL A 443 31.71 -13.34 20.50
N ARG A 444 33.04 -13.37 20.39
CA ARG A 444 33.84 -14.57 20.69
C ARG A 444 33.70 -15.00 22.15
N GLN A 445 33.74 -14.06 23.08
CA GLN A 445 33.57 -14.35 24.51
C GLN A 445 32.15 -14.86 24.81
N ALA A 446 31.12 -14.25 24.22
CA ALA A 446 29.73 -14.69 24.37
C ALA A 446 29.53 -16.11 23.83
N ALA A 447 30.19 -16.45 22.71
CA ALA A 447 30.19 -17.81 22.17
C ALA A 447 30.92 -18.81 23.08
N GLN A 448 32.10 -18.44 23.61
CA GLN A 448 32.84 -19.25 24.57
C GLN A 448 32.07 -19.49 25.87
N ALA A 449 31.33 -18.48 26.34
CA ALA A 449 30.47 -18.57 27.52
C ALA A 449 29.13 -19.28 27.25
N GLY A 450 28.84 -19.66 25.99
CA GLY A 450 27.64 -20.40 25.62
C GLY A 450 26.37 -19.56 25.42
N PHE A 451 26.46 -18.22 25.43
CA PHE A 451 25.34 -17.32 25.15
C PHE A 451 25.03 -17.19 23.66
N VAL A 452 26.02 -17.46 22.80
CA VAL A 452 25.88 -17.46 21.34
C VAL A 452 26.32 -18.82 20.82
N GLY A 453 25.57 -19.41 19.89
CA GLY A 453 25.98 -20.65 19.22
C GLY A 453 27.30 -20.45 18.46
N THR A 454 28.14 -21.48 18.39
CA THR A 454 29.42 -21.41 17.64
C THR A 454 29.22 -21.11 16.15
N GLU A 455 28.11 -21.56 15.58
CA GLU A 455 27.69 -21.25 14.20
C GLU A 455 27.08 -19.84 14.12
N ASP A 456 26.25 -19.45 15.09
CA ASP A 456 25.65 -18.12 15.14
C ASP A 456 26.71 -17.01 15.28
N ALA A 457 27.85 -17.31 15.91
CA ALA A 457 28.98 -16.40 16.01
C ALA A 457 29.61 -16.04 14.65
N THR A 458 29.35 -16.81 13.60
CA THR A 458 29.84 -16.54 12.23
C THR A 458 28.86 -15.73 11.38
N ILE A 459 27.69 -15.36 11.91
CA ILE A 459 26.70 -14.51 11.22
C ILE A 459 27.29 -13.14 10.87
N LEU A 460 28.01 -12.54 11.83
CA LEU A 460 28.71 -11.28 11.64
C LEU A 460 30.06 -11.52 10.95
N ARG A 461 30.11 -11.29 9.64
CA ARG A 461 31.37 -11.31 8.87
C ARG A 461 32.12 -10.01 9.05
N VAL A 462 33.45 -10.07 8.93
CA VAL A 462 34.33 -8.90 9.07
C VAL A 462 35.10 -8.71 7.77
N ALA A 463 35.03 -7.49 7.25
CA ALA A 463 35.81 -7.04 6.09
C ALA A 463 36.72 -5.89 6.52
N THR A 464 37.94 -5.84 5.97
CA THR A 464 38.89 -4.74 6.21
C THR A 464 39.14 -3.89 4.95
N THR A 465 38.61 -4.32 3.79
CA THR A 465 38.59 -3.56 2.55
C THR A 465 37.18 -3.50 1.96
N ALA A 466 36.93 -2.53 1.06
CA ALA A 466 35.64 -2.37 0.42
C ALA A 466 35.25 -3.57 -0.47
N GLU A 467 36.22 -4.25 -1.07
CA GLU A 467 35.97 -5.44 -1.89
C GLU A 467 35.67 -6.67 -1.04
N ASP A 468 36.32 -6.81 0.10
CA ASP A 468 35.99 -7.88 1.05
C ASP A 468 34.54 -7.74 1.55
N VAL A 469 34.02 -6.51 1.65
CA VAL A 469 32.60 -6.29 1.96
C VAL A 469 31.72 -6.91 0.90
N ILE A 470 32.01 -6.72 -0.39
CA ILE A 470 31.23 -7.31 -1.48
C ILE A 470 31.26 -8.85 -1.38
N GLY A 471 32.44 -9.42 -1.16
CA GLY A 471 32.59 -10.87 -0.94
C GLY A 471 31.83 -11.38 0.28
N CYS A 472 31.71 -10.59 1.34
CA CYS A 472 30.94 -10.95 2.53
C CYS A 472 29.42 -10.97 2.28
N LEU A 473 28.91 -10.28 1.25
CA LEU A 473 27.48 -10.23 0.93
C LEU A 473 27.03 -11.37 0.01
N ASP A 474 27.93 -11.93 -0.80
CA ASP A 474 27.65 -13.09 -1.63
C ASP A 474 27.53 -14.37 -0.76
N ASN A 475 26.49 -15.16 -1.05
CA ASN A 475 25.78 -15.92 -0.01
C ASN A 475 25.59 -17.41 -0.37
N ASP A 476 26.64 -18.07 -0.82
CA ASP A 476 26.53 -19.45 -1.31
C ASP A 476 26.77 -20.53 -0.24
N ASP A 477 27.22 -20.19 0.98
CA ASP A 477 27.87 -21.19 1.85
C ASP A 477 27.30 -21.37 3.27
N HIS A 478 26.19 -20.75 3.66
CA HIS A 478 25.77 -20.76 5.08
C HIS A 478 24.48 -21.54 5.38
N ARG A 479 24.70 -22.56 6.23
CA ARG A 479 23.73 -23.47 6.81
C ARG A 479 23.05 -22.81 8.01
N TYR A 480 21.83 -23.27 8.24
CA TYR A 480 20.83 -22.81 9.20
C TYR A 480 21.37 -22.39 10.58
N SER A 481 20.77 -21.35 11.15
CA SER A 481 20.78 -21.17 12.61
C SER A 481 20.30 -22.45 13.29
N ARG A 482 20.83 -22.74 14.49
CA ARG A 482 20.40 -23.89 15.32
C ARG A 482 18.88 -23.96 15.54
N MET A 483 18.18 -22.83 15.42
CA MET A 483 16.73 -22.74 15.63
C MET A 483 15.88 -23.09 14.38
N GLY A 484 16.49 -23.25 13.19
CA GLY A 484 15.74 -23.47 11.95
C GLY A 484 14.93 -22.25 11.48
N GLU A 485 14.03 -22.45 10.52
CA GLU A 485 13.00 -21.44 10.19
C GLU A 485 11.87 -21.55 11.20
N LEU A 486 11.83 -20.61 12.14
CA LEU A 486 10.75 -20.52 13.11
C LEU A 486 9.46 -20.07 12.40
N GLU A 487 8.36 -20.76 12.68
CA GLU A 487 7.03 -20.31 12.27
C GLU A 487 6.56 -19.22 13.24
N TRP A 488 6.41 -18.01 12.71
CA TRP A 488 5.93 -16.84 13.44
C TRP A 488 4.43 -16.67 13.16
N ASP A 489 3.60 -17.45 13.86
CA ASP A 489 2.12 -17.37 13.80
C ASP A 489 1.54 -16.05 14.34
#